data_AF-A0A117QN79-F1
#
_entry.id   AF-A0A117QN79-F1
#
_cell.length_a   1.000
_cell.length_b   1.000
_cell.length_c   1.000
_cell.angle_alpha   90.00
_cell.angle_beta   90.00
_cell.angle_gamma   90.00
#
_symmetry.space_group_name_H-M   'P 1'
#
loop_
_entity.id
_entity.type
_entity.pdbx_description
1 polymer ?
#
loop_
_entity_poly.entity_id
_entity_poly.type
_entity_poly.pdbx_seq_one_letter_code
_entity_poly.pdbx_strand_id
1 'polypeptide(L)'
;MLAGMTYEPDDEDQELREVLARLPRRTPAEVLAEIEAARRASASAWAPPSIVPMPDFPEFGLVRYACPLGCGWHHDEQPGAEAFGPILLPVGDRADLDAALTAHAGERAEVYQARVEAAVAEHWAQAHPDAG
;
A
#
# COMPACT_ATOMS: atom_id res chain seq x y z
N MET A 1 -26.36 32.31 -14.59
CA MET A 1 -25.94 31.89 -15.94
C MET A 1 -24.45 32.17 -16.04
N LEU A 2 -23.60 31.15 -15.88
CA LEU A 2 -22.16 31.29 -16.07
C LEU A 2 -21.86 31.05 -17.55
N ALA A 3 -21.30 32.05 -18.22
CA ALA A 3 -20.85 31.95 -19.60
C ALA A 3 -19.77 30.85 -19.68
N GLY A 4 -19.96 29.88 -20.57
CA GLY A 4 -19.04 28.76 -20.76
C GLY A 4 -17.69 29.24 -21.24
N MET A 5 -16.67 29.08 -20.39
CA MET A 5 -15.28 29.29 -20.74
C MET A 5 -14.86 28.11 -21.63
N THR A 6 -14.77 28.34 -22.94
CA THR A 6 -14.22 27.35 -23.87
C THR A 6 -12.71 27.35 -23.72
N TYR A 7 -12.15 26.19 -23.39
CA TYR A 7 -10.71 25.99 -23.35
C TYR A 7 -10.17 25.97 -24.79
N GLU A 8 -9.45 27.02 -25.18
CA GLU A 8 -8.63 27.00 -26.37
C GLU A 8 -7.23 26.51 -25.96
N PRO A 9 -6.77 25.36 -26.48
CA PRO A 9 -5.44 24.88 -26.16
C PRO A 9 -4.40 25.88 -26.67
N ASP A 10 -3.47 26.24 -25.79
CA ASP A 10 -2.36 27.12 -26.13
C ASP A 10 -1.25 26.36 -26.90
N ASP A 11 -0.20 27.08 -27.25
CA ASP A 11 0.94 26.53 -27.99
C ASP A 11 1.68 25.45 -27.17
N GLU A 12 1.69 25.55 -25.83
CA GLU A 12 2.33 24.56 -24.93
C GLU A 12 1.57 23.23 -24.96
N ASP A 13 0.24 23.27 -24.97
CA ASP A 13 -0.61 22.10 -25.17
C ASP A 13 -0.37 21.41 -26.51
N GLN A 14 -0.12 22.20 -27.56
CA GLN A 14 0.11 21.69 -28.90
C GLN A 14 1.48 21.00 -28.98
N GLU A 15 2.51 21.59 -28.39
CA GLU A 15 3.84 21.00 -28.28
C GLU A 15 3.83 19.71 -27.45
N LEU A 16 3.11 19.69 -26.32
CA LEU A 16 2.94 18.50 -25.49
C LEU A 16 2.27 17.36 -26.26
N ARG A 17 1.23 17.65 -27.04
CA ARG A 17 0.57 16.64 -27.89
C ARG A 17 1.50 16.08 -28.95
N GLU A 18 2.34 16.90 -29.56
CA GLU A 18 3.34 16.44 -30.53
C GLU A 18 4.38 15.52 -29.89
N VAL A 19 4.87 15.85 -28.70
CA VAL A 19 5.80 15.01 -27.95
C VAL A 19 5.14 13.67 -27.60
N LEU A 20 3.92 13.69 -27.06
CA LEU A 20 3.17 12.46 -26.73
C LEU A 20 2.85 11.60 -27.95
N ALA A 21 2.66 12.21 -29.12
CA ALA A 21 2.43 11.49 -30.38
C ALA A 21 3.70 10.79 -30.89
N ARG A 22 4.89 11.29 -30.54
CA ARG A 22 6.19 10.69 -30.90
C ARG A 22 6.63 9.57 -29.96
N LEU A 23 6.01 9.45 -28.77
CA LEU A 23 6.34 8.38 -27.84
C LEU A 23 5.89 7.02 -28.39
N PRO A 24 6.75 5.98 -28.34
CA PRO A 24 6.36 4.64 -28.72
C PRO A 24 5.23 4.16 -27.81
N ARG A 25 4.07 3.88 -28.42
CA ARG A 25 2.91 3.34 -27.70
C ARG A 25 3.08 1.85 -27.53
N ARG A 26 3.24 1.42 -26.29
CA ARG A 26 3.17 0.00 -25.94
C ARG A 26 1.76 -0.50 -26.19
N THR A 27 1.67 -1.67 -26.78
CA THR A 27 0.39 -2.36 -26.94
C THR A 27 -0.11 -2.84 -25.57
N PRO A 28 -1.43 -2.93 -25.36
CA PRO A 28 -1.98 -3.51 -24.13
C PRO A 28 -1.41 -4.91 -23.80
N ALA A 29 -1.09 -5.70 -24.84
CA ALA A 29 -0.50 -7.02 -24.68
C ALA A 29 0.93 -6.96 -24.08
N GLU A 30 1.75 -5.99 -24.50
CA GLU A 30 3.10 -5.80 -23.95
C GLU A 30 3.08 -5.31 -22.49
N VAL A 31 2.10 -4.48 -22.14
CA VAL A 31 1.90 -4.03 -20.74
C VAL A 31 1.44 -5.21 -19.88
N LEU A 32 0.50 -6.00 -20.37
CA LEU A 32 0.03 -7.19 -19.65
C LEU A 32 1.15 -8.21 -19.44
N ALA A 33 1.96 -8.48 -20.47
CA ALA A 33 3.07 -9.41 -20.40
C ALA A 33 4.12 -8.98 -19.36
N GLU A 34 4.39 -7.68 -19.24
CA GLU A 34 5.27 -7.14 -18.20
C GLU A 34 4.66 -7.32 -16.80
N ILE A 35 3.38 -7.00 -16.61
CA ILE A 35 2.69 -7.18 -15.32
C ILE A 35 2.72 -8.66 -14.90
N GLU A 36 2.47 -9.59 -15.83
CA GLU A 36 2.55 -11.02 -15.56
C GLU A 36 3.97 -11.49 -15.25
N ALA A 37 4.98 -10.96 -15.95
CA ALA A 37 6.38 -11.25 -15.65
C ALA A 37 6.77 -10.77 -14.25
N ALA A 38 6.36 -9.56 -13.87
CA ALA A 38 6.56 -9.00 -12.53
C ALA A 38 5.87 -9.86 -11.46
N ARG A 39 4.62 -10.28 -11.69
CA ARG A 39 3.88 -11.18 -10.79
C ARG A 39 4.56 -12.53 -10.61
N ARG A 40 5.08 -13.13 -11.68
CA ARG A 40 5.84 -14.39 -11.59
C ARG A 40 7.14 -14.21 -10.81
N ALA A 41 7.85 -13.11 -11.02
CA ALA A 41 9.06 -12.79 -10.27
C ALA A 41 8.77 -12.56 -8.77
N SER A 42 7.63 -11.95 -8.42
CA SER A 42 7.21 -11.78 -7.02
C SER A 42 6.67 -13.05 -6.38
N ALA A 43 6.08 -13.96 -7.17
CA ALA A 43 5.51 -15.22 -6.65
C ALA A 43 6.55 -16.18 -6.07
N SER A 44 7.85 -16.01 -6.39
CA SER A 44 8.91 -16.82 -5.77
C SER A 44 9.37 -16.30 -4.41
N ALA A 45 8.95 -15.09 -4.00
CA ALA A 45 9.16 -14.62 -2.63
C ALA A 45 8.11 -15.27 -1.75
N TRP A 46 8.45 -16.40 -1.12
CA TRP A 46 7.61 -17.01 -0.09
C TRP A 46 7.38 -15.96 1.00
N ALA A 47 6.14 -15.48 1.14
CA ALA A 47 5.79 -14.59 2.24
C ALA A 47 6.02 -15.37 3.55
N PRO A 48 6.72 -14.78 4.53
CA PRO A 48 6.89 -15.46 5.81
C PRO A 48 5.52 -15.83 6.39
N PRO A 49 5.39 -16.99 7.05
CA PRO A 49 4.15 -17.35 7.71
C PRO A 49 3.76 -16.24 8.69
N SER A 50 2.58 -15.67 8.49
CA SER A 50 2.02 -14.63 9.38
C SER A 50 1.05 -15.29 10.35
N ILE A 51 1.19 -14.97 11.64
CA ILE A 51 0.19 -15.34 12.67
C ILE A 51 -0.99 -14.37 12.68
N VAL A 52 -0.88 -13.25 11.95
CA VAL A 52 -1.91 -12.21 11.90
C VAL A 52 -3.05 -12.68 10.99
N PRO A 53 -4.29 -12.77 11.49
CA PRO A 53 -5.43 -13.14 10.67
C PRO A 53 -5.69 -12.08 9.59
N MET A 54 -6.33 -12.48 8.49
CA MET A 54 -6.80 -11.53 7.48
C MET A 54 -7.78 -10.54 8.14
N PRO A 55 -7.58 -9.21 8.00
CA PRO A 55 -8.46 -8.25 8.63
C PRO A 55 -9.77 -8.04 7.86
N ASP A 56 -10.76 -7.54 8.57
CA ASP A 56 -11.94 -6.89 8.01
C ASP A 56 -11.71 -5.38 7.85
N PHE A 57 -12.40 -4.76 6.90
CA PHE A 57 -12.29 -3.32 6.60
C PHE A 57 -13.64 -2.61 6.81
N PRO A 58 -14.01 -2.32 8.07
CA PRO A 58 -15.19 -1.51 8.36
C PRO A 58 -15.07 -0.07 7.84
N GLU A 59 -16.17 0.68 7.88
CA GLU A 59 -16.21 2.06 7.42
C GLU A 59 -15.18 2.98 8.14
N PHE A 60 -14.88 4.12 7.52
CA PHE A 60 -13.99 5.17 8.07
C PHE A 60 -12.52 4.78 8.22
N GLY A 61 -12.04 3.83 7.42
CA GLY A 61 -10.61 3.49 7.35
C GLY A 61 -10.09 2.75 8.58
N LEU A 62 -10.98 2.07 9.30
CA LEU A 62 -10.62 1.13 10.35
C LEU A 62 -10.21 -0.21 9.75
N VAL A 63 -9.27 -0.88 10.41
CA VAL A 63 -8.84 -2.24 10.07
C VAL A 63 -9.03 -3.11 11.30
N ARG A 64 -9.82 -4.18 11.18
CA ARG A 64 -10.23 -5.02 12.29
C ARG A 64 -9.63 -6.41 12.19
N TYR A 65 -8.97 -6.86 13.24
CA TYR A 65 -8.38 -8.18 13.38
C TYR A 65 -9.16 -9.02 14.38
N ALA A 66 -9.98 -9.95 13.89
CA ALA A 66 -10.75 -10.84 14.76
C ALA A 66 -9.88 -12.00 15.30
N CYS A 67 -10.19 -12.49 16.51
CA CYS A 67 -9.58 -13.72 17.00
C CYS A 67 -9.89 -14.90 16.06
N PRO A 68 -8.89 -15.70 15.63
CA PRO A 68 -9.11 -16.81 14.69
C PRO A 68 -9.96 -17.95 15.27
N LEU A 69 -10.11 -18.03 16.60
CA LEU A 69 -11.02 -18.98 17.26
C LEU A 69 -12.48 -18.50 17.31
N GLY A 70 -12.77 -17.28 16.85
CA GLY A 70 -14.13 -16.73 16.81
C GLY A 70 -14.73 -16.44 18.19
N CYS A 71 -13.90 -16.16 19.20
CA CYS A 71 -14.35 -15.93 20.58
C CYS A 71 -15.03 -14.57 20.82
N GLY A 72 -15.18 -13.75 19.78
CA GLY A 72 -15.80 -12.42 19.82
C GLY A 72 -14.85 -11.26 20.08
N TRP A 73 -13.60 -11.54 20.48
CA TRP A 73 -12.56 -10.51 20.60
C TRP A 73 -12.06 -10.05 19.22
N HIS A 74 -11.70 -8.77 19.14
CA HIS A 74 -11.06 -8.17 17.98
C HIS A 74 -10.12 -7.02 18.40
N HIS A 75 -9.13 -6.75 17.56
CA HIS A 75 -8.23 -5.59 17.65
C HIS A 75 -8.49 -4.64 16.47
N ASP A 76 -8.75 -3.38 16.77
CA ASP A 76 -9.00 -2.35 15.76
C ASP A 76 -7.79 -1.43 15.63
N GLU A 77 -7.29 -1.28 14.41
CA GLU A 77 -6.26 -0.32 14.02
C GLU A 77 -6.90 0.81 13.18
N GLN A 78 -6.32 2.00 13.26
CA GLN A 78 -6.67 3.12 12.39
C GLN A 78 -5.43 3.57 11.61
N PRO A 79 -5.12 2.92 10.47
CA PRO A 79 -3.93 3.24 9.70
C PRO A 79 -3.83 4.73 9.38
N GLY A 80 -2.72 5.34 9.76
CA GLY A 80 -2.43 6.75 9.51
C GLY A 80 -2.89 7.72 10.61
N ALA A 81 -3.58 7.26 11.66
CA ALA A 81 -3.82 8.08 12.86
C ALA A 81 -2.58 8.21 13.75
N GLU A 82 -1.61 7.30 13.60
CA GLU A 82 -0.36 7.33 14.36
C GLU A 82 0.50 8.53 13.96
N ALA A 83 1.08 9.19 14.97
CA ALA A 83 2.11 10.18 14.75
C ALA A 83 3.34 9.48 14.16
N PHE A 84 3.55 9.63 12.85
CA PHE A 84 4.77 9.18 12.20
C PHE A 84 5.75 10.35 12.07
N GLY A 85 7.04 10.06 12.31
CA GLY A 85 8.10 11.04 12.12
C GLY A 85 8.16 11.54 10.66
N PRO A 86 8.87 12.65 10.41
CA PRO A 86 9.02 13.16 9.06
C PRO A 86 9.71 12.14 8.15
N ILE A 87 9.26 12.05 6.90
CA ILE A 87 9.95 11.30 5.85
C ILE A 87 11.18 12.09 5.42
N LEU A 88 12.37 11.51 5.54
CA LEU A 88 13.58 12.11 5.01
C LEU A 88 13.71 11.73 3.53
N LEU A 89 13.44 12.69 2.65
CA LEU A 89 13.55 12.47 1.21
C LEU A 89 14.94 12.91 0.72
N PRO A 90 15.66 12.05 -0.02
CA PRO A 90 16.92 12.44 -0.63
C PRO A 90 16.67 13.50 -1.72
N VAL A 91 17.58 14.48 -1.79
CA VAL A 91 17.65 15.40 -2.94
C VAL A 91 18.54 14.73 -3.97
N GLY A 92 17.95 14.07 -4.97
CA GLY A 92 18.67 13.22 -5.89
C GLY A 92 17.84 12.81 -7.10
N ASP A 93 18.19 11.69 -7.72
CA ASP A 93 17.43 11.16 -8.84
C ASP A 93 16.12 10.49 -8.38
N ARG A 94 15.27 10.13 -9.35
CA ARG A 94 13.97 9.51 -9.09
C ARG A 94 14.11 8.15 -8.38
N ALA A 95 15.18 7.40 -8.65
CA ALA A 95 15.37 6.08 -8.10
C ALA A 95 15.69 6.15 -6.60
N ASP A 96 16.49 7.13 -6.17
CA ASP A 96 16.77 7.38 -4.75
C ASP A 96 15.49 7.74 -3.98
N LEU A 97 14.62 8.55 -4.59
CA LEU A 97 13.33 8.91 -4.00
C LEU A 97 12.41 7.69 -3.87
N ASP A 98 12.30 6.87 -4.91
CA ASP A 98 11.48 5.66 -4.88
C ASP A 98 12.01 4.65 -3.85
N ALA A 99 13.34 4.51 -3.72
CA ALA A 99 13.98 3.68 -2.71
C ALA A 99 13.69 4.19 -1.28
N ALA A 100 13.82 5.49 -1.04
CA ALA A 100 13.54 6.10 0.26
C ALA A 100 12.08 5.93 0.68
N LEU A 101 11.13 6.13 -0.25
CA LEU A 101 9.71 5.91 0.01
C LEU A 101 9.40 4.43 0.32
N THR A 102 10.03 3.51 -0.42
CA THR A 102 9.86 2.07 -0.19
C THR A 102 10.41 1.64 1.16
N ALA A 103 11.61 2.09 1.52
CA ALA A 103 12.20 1.82 2.83
C ALA A 103 11.31 2.34 3.97
N HIS A 104 10.86 3.60 3.85
CA HIS A 104 9.96 4.20 4.83
C HIS A 104 8.61 3.45 4.93
N ALA A 105 8.04 3.01 3.82
CA ALA A 105 6.82 2.20 3.82
C ALA A 105 7.05 0.85 4.51
N GLY A 106 8.22 0.23 4.29
CA GLY A 106 8.64 -1.00 4.97
C GLY A 106 8.73 -0.83 6.49
N GLU A 107 9.44 0.20 6.96
CA GLU A 107 9.55 0.53 8.39
C GLU A 107 8.16 0.72 9.03
N ARG A 108 7.26 1.42 8.34
CA ARG A 108 5.87 1.61 8.79
C ARG A 108 5.12 0.28 8.89
N ALA A 109 5.28 -0.58 7.88
CA ALA A 109 4.64 -1.88 7.85
C ALA A 109 5.13 -2.79 8.97
N GLU A 110 6.43 -2.78 9.28
CA GLU A 110 7.02 -3.56 10.37
C GLU A 110 6.49 -3.12 11.74
N VAL A 111 6.45 -1.81 12.01
CA VAL A 111 5.91 -1.27 13.27
C VAL A 111 4.43 -1.60 13.42
N TYR A 112 3.65 -1.45 12.34
CA TYR A 112 2.24 -1.81 12.31
C TYR A 112 2.04 -3.30 12.61
N GLN A 113 2.76 -4.18 11.91
CA GLN A 113 2.69 -5.62 12.10
C GLN A 113 3.02 -6.01 13.53
N ALA A 114 4.10 -5.47 14.10
CA ALA A 114 4.51 -5.78 15.47
C ALA A 114 3.43 -5.43 16.51
N ARG A 115 2.68 -4.34 16.32
CA ARG A 115 1.57 -3.98 17.23
C ARG A 115 0.40 -4.96 17.13
N VAL A 116 0.01 -5.31 15.91
CA VAL A 116 -1.08 -6.26 15.68
C VAL A 116 -0.70 -7.63 16.25
N GLU A 117 0.51 -8.11 15.99
CA GLU A 117 1.03 -9.36 16.55
C GLU A 117 1.07 -9.34 18.07
N ALA A 118 1.53 -8.24 18.68
CA ALA A 118 1.55 -8.09 20.13
C ALA A 118 0.14 -8.16 20.74
N ALA A 119 -0.83 -7.45 20.15
CA ALA A 119 -2.22 -7.45 20.62
C ALA A 119 -2.87 -8.85 20.49
N VAL A 120 -2.64 -9.54 19.37
CA VAL A 120 -3.14 -10.90 19.16
C VAL A 120 -2.47 -11.89 20.13
N ALA A 121 -1.16 -11.80 20.32
CA ALA A 121 -0.43 -12.67 21.24
C ALA A 121 -0.85 -12.45 22.69
N GLU A 122 -1.04 -11.21 23.11
CA GLU A 122 -1.56 -10.87 24.44
C GLU A 122 -2.95 -11.45 24.65
N HIS A 123 -3.87 -11.26 23.70
CA HIS A 123 -5.20 -11.84 23.76
C HIS A 123 -5.14 -13.37 23.86
N TRP A 124 -4.30 -14.01 23.05
CA TRP A 124 -4.15 -15.46 23.03
C TRP A 124 -3.71 -16.00 24.39
N ALA A 125 -2.69 -15.38 25.01
CA ALA A 125 -2.19 -15.78 26.31
C ALA A 125 -3.25 -15.63 27.43
N GLN A 126 -4.14 -14.64 27.34
CA GLN A 126 -5.16 -14.37 28.35
C GLN A 126 -6.43 -15.22 28.18
N ALA A 127 -6.93 -15.35 26.95
CA ALA A 127 -8.24 -15.96 26.66
C ALA A 127 -8.15 -17.43 26.25
N HIS A 128 -6.98 -17.89 25.81
CA HIS A 128 -6.76 -19.23 25.25
C HIS A 128 -5.54 -19.94 25.86
N PRO A 129 -5.42 -20.02 27.20
CA PRO A 129 -4.24 -20.59 27.86
C PRO A 129 -3.99 -22.08 27.54
N ASP A 130 -5.05 -22.82 27.20
CA ASP A 130 -4.99 -24.26 26.89
C ASP A 130 -4.85 -24.55 25.38
N ALA A 131 -4.73 -23.53 24.52
CA ALA A 131 -4.68 -23.69 23.07
C ALA A 131 -3.25 -23.84 22.52
N GLY A 132 -2.27 -24.13 23.38
CA GLY A 132 -0.84 -24.26 23.07
C GLY A 132 -0.35 -25.69 22.92
#